data_AF-A0A2E5Y395-F1
#
_entry.id   AF-A0A2E5Y395-F1
#
_cell.length_a   1.000
_cell.length_b   1.000
_cell.length_c   1.000
_cell.angle_alpha   90.00
_cell.angle_beta   90.00
_cell.angle_gamma   90.00
#
_symmetry.space_group_name_H-M   'P 1'
#
loop_
_entity.id
_entity.type
_entity.pdbx_description
1 polymer ?
#
loop_
_entity_poly.entity_id
_entity_poly.type
_entity_poly.pdbx_seq_one_letter_code
_entity_poly.pdbx_strand_id
1 'polypeptide(L)'
;MRVILTFLFLFAILIGMSSESPKVFNGFLISEGSSGKKITFNNPGFQLKEITKDGVSFHKPEMENSGSLSSPGEPFLPSTS
;
A
#
# COMPACT_ATOMS: atom_id res chain seq x y z
N MET A 1 12.43 3.64 48.93
CA MET A 1 12.71 2.71 47.82
C MET A 1 11.51 2.43 46.91
N ARG A 2 10.30 2.12 47.42
CA ARG A 2 9.12 1.83 46.57
C ARG A 2 8.79 2.91 45.54
N VAL A 3 8.71 4.18 45.96
CA VAL A 3 8.31 5.30 45.09
C VAL A 3 9.27 5.53 43.91
N ILE A 4 10.58 5.41 44.17
CA ILE A 4 11.62 5.55 43.14
C ILE A 4 11.51 4.41 42.12
N LEU A 5 11.23 3.19 42.59
CA LEU A 5 11.06 2.03 41.71
C LEU A 5 9.83 2.19 40.81
N THR A 6 8.71 2.71 41.33
CA THR A 6 7.51 2.98 40.53
C THR A 6 7.77 4.04 39.47
N PHE A 7 8.54 5.09 39.82
CA PHE A 7 8.90 6.15 38.89
C PHE A 7 9.80 5.64 37.75
N LEU A 8 10.76 4.77 38.09
CA LEU A 8 11.64 4.13 37.11
C LEU A 8 10.86 3.20 36.16
N PHE A 9 9.87 2.48 36.68
CA PHE A 9 9.02 1.59 35.87
C PHE A 9 8.14 2.37 34.89
N LEU A 10 7.55 3.49 35.33
CA LEU A 10 6.79 4.39 34.45
C LEU A 10 7.68 4.98 33.35
N PHE A 11 8.89 5.39 33.70
CA PHE A 11 9.85 5.97 32.76
C PHE A 11 10.30 4.93 31.71
N ALA A 12 10.49 3.67 32.10
CA ALA A 12 10.85 2.59 31.18
C ALA A 12 9.74 2.31 30.14
N ILE A 13 8.47 2.36 30.55
CA ILE A 13 7.33 2.15 29.63
C ILE A 13 7.27 3.27 28.56
N LEU A 14 7.59 4.52 28.94
CA LEU A 14 7.60 5.65 28.01
C LEU A 14 8.70 5.55 26.94
N ILE A 15 9.86 4.96 27.28
CA ILE A 15 10.98 4.79 26.33
C ILE A 15 10.73 3.60 25.38
N GLY A 16 9.98 2.58 25.82
CA GLY A 16 9.73 1.37 25.03
C GLY A 16 8.77 1.54 23.84
N MET A 17 8.09 2.68 23.73
CA MET A 17 7.10 2.92 22.67
C MET A 17 7.74 3.53 21.41
N SER A 18 8.75 2.86 20.85
CA SER A 18 9.27 3.19 19.52
C SER A 18 8.63 2.26 18.48
N SER A 19 7.41 2.57 18.05
CA SER A 19 6.84 1.94 16.85
C SER A 19 7.25 2.77 15.63
N GLU A 20 8.08 2.22 14.74
CA GLU A 20 8.27 2.82 13.43
C GLU A 20 6.90 2.87 12.73
N SER A 21 6.44 4.08 12.39
CA SER A 21 5.21 4.24 11.64
C SER A 21 5.39 3.66 10.23
N PRO A 22 4.38 2.97 9.66
CA PRO A 22 4.46 2.45 8.30
C PRO A 22 4.81 3.58 7.32
N LYS A 23 5.82 3.35 6.47
CA LYS A 23 6.21 4.33 5.45
C LYS A 23 5.30 4.19 4.25
N VAL A 24 4.76 5.31 3.75
CA VAL A 24 3.92 5.33 2.54
C VAL A 24 4.72 5.91 1.39
N PHE A 25 4.74 5.23 0.25
CA PHE A 25 5.38 5.70 -0.98
C PHE A 25 4.47 5.38 -2.16
N ASN A 26 3.99 6.39 -2.90
CA ASN A 26 3.07 6.22 -4.04
C ASN A 26 1.88 5.26 -3.78
N GLY A 27 1.32 5.28 -2.56
CA GLY A 27 0.22 4.39 -2.17
C GLY A 27 0.65 2.99 -1.69
N PHE A 28 1.93 2.63 -1.82
CA PHE A 28 2.50 1.44 -1.21
C PHE A 28 2.80 1.67 0.27
N LEU A 29 2.27 0.82 1.13
CA LEU A 29 2.54 0.78 2.56
C LEU A 29 3.67 -0.20 2.83
N ILE A 30 4.76 0.29 3.43
CA ILE A 30 5.91 -0.49 3.81
C ILE A 30 5.90 -0.67 5.33
N SER A 31 5.88 -1.93 5.78
CA SER A 31 5.90 -2.31 7.19
C SER A 31 6.93 -3.40 7.44
N GLU A 32 7.55 -3.42 8.62
CA GLU A 32 8.34 -4.57 9.07
C GLU A 32 7.40 -5.69 9.52
N GLY A 33 7.56 -6.88 8.95
CA GLY A 33 6.85 -8.11 9.31
C GLY A 33 7.79 -9.13 9.94
N SER A 34 7.23 -10.21 10.51
CA SER A 34 7.99 -11.30 11.11
C SER A 34 8.96 -12.01 10.14
N SER A 35 8.70 -11.92 8.84
CA SER A 35 9.54 -12.46 7.76
C SER A 35 10.38 -11.40 7.04
N GLY A 36 10.49 -10.18 7.57
CA GLY A 36 11.16 -9.02 6.95
C GLY A 36 10.19 -7.97 6.41
N LYS A 37 10.69 -7.10 5.52
CA LYS A 37 9.89 -6.00 4.96
C LYS A 37 8.69 -6.52 4.15
N LYS A 38 7.50 -5.99 4.44
CA LYS A 38 6.25 -6.25 3.73
C LYS A 38 5.81 -4.98 3.00
N ILE A 39 5.39 -5.15 1.75
CA ILE A 39 4.74 -4.12 0.95
C ILE A 39 3.27 -4.47 0.83
N THR A 40 2.38 -3.51 1.11
CA THR A 40 0.94 -3.64 0.92
C THR A 40 0.47 -2.54 -0.02
N PHE A 41 -0.33 -2.89 -1.03
CA PHE A 41 -0.95 -1.96 -1.96
C PHE A 41 -2.44 -2.26 -2.03
N ASN A 42 -3.27 -1.22 -1.98
CA ASN A 42 -4.70 -1.32 -2.21
C ASN A 42 -4.98 -0.79 -3.62
N ASN A 43 -5.72 -1.49 -4.47
CA ASN A 43 -6.08 -1.02 -5.81
C ASN A 43 -7.16 0.08 -5.71
N PRO A 44 -6.80 1.38 -5.83
CA PRO A 44 -7.76 2.46 -5.60
C PRO A 44 -8.71 2.61 -6.79
N GLY A 45 -10.01 2.73 -6.51
CA GLY A 45 -11.03 3.01 -7.53
C GLY A 45 -11.12 1.98 -8.66
N PHE A 46 -10.73 0.72 -8.39
CA PHE A 46 -10.72 -0.32 -9.42
C PHE A 46 -12.11 -0.56 -10.00
N GLN A 47 -12.23 -0.47 -11.33
CA GLN A 47 -13.48 -0.67 -12.06
C GLN A 47 -13.22 -1.36 -13.41
N LEU A 48 -14.24 -2.05 -13.91
CA LEU A 48 -14.27 -2.53 -15.29
C LEU A 48 -15.21 -1.65 -16.09
N LYS A 49 -14.66 -0.98 -17.11
CA LYS A 49 -15.42 -0.11 -18.00
C LYS A 49 -15.60 -0.78 -19.35
N GLU A 50 -16.83 -0.89 -19.82
CA GLU A 50 -17.06 -1.33 -21.19
C GLU A 50 -16.62 -0.23 -22.18
N ILE A 51 -15.85 -0.63 -23.18
CA ILE A 51 -15.38 0.22 -24.26
C ILE A 51 -15.67 -0.45 -25.60
N THR A 52 -16.05 0.34 -26.60
CA THR A 52 -16.16 -0.15 -27.98
C THR A 52 -14.93 0.28 -28.76
N LYS A 53 -14.22 -0.69 -29.35
CA LYS A 53 -13.07 -0.45 -30.21
C LYS A 53 -13.22 -1.29 -31.47
N ASP A 54 -13.11 -0.65 -32.63
CA ASP A 54 -13.25 -1.31 -33.94
C ASP A 54 -14.56 -2.12 -34.09
N GLY A 55 -15.65 -1.62 -33.49
CA GLY A 55 -16.97 -2.26 -33.52
C GLY A 55 -17.13 -3.44 -32.55
N VAL A 56 -16.11 -3.78 -31.77
CA VAL A 56 -16.14 -4.85 -30.76
C VAL A 56 -16.14 -4.24 -29.37
N SER A 57 -17.02 -4.73 -28.49
CA SER A 57 -17.05 -4.34 -27.08
C SER A 57 -16.03 -5.14 -26.27
N PHE A 58 -15.27 -4.43 -25.44
CA PHE A 58 -14.29 -4.98 -24.51
C PHE A 58 -14.51 -4.43 -23.10
N HIS A 59 -14.05 -5.16 -22.09
CA HIS A 59 -13.97 -4.65 -20.72
C HIS A 59 -12.55 -4.19 -20.43
N LYS A 60 -12.40 -2.89 -20.15
CA LYS A 60 -11.12 -2.29 -19.80
C LYS A 60 -11.03 -2.09 -18.28
N PRO A 61 -10.03 -2.65 -17.59
CA PRO A 61 -9.77 -2.33 -16.20
C PRO A 61 -9.24 -0.90 -16.06
N GLU A 62 -9.78 -0.15 -15.10
CA GLU A 62 -9.33 1.18 -14.69
C GLU A 62 -8.97 1.18 -13.21
N MET A 63 -8.00 2.02 -12.83
CA MET A 63 -7.52 2.20 -11.46
C MET A 63 -7.06 3.66 -11.30
N GLU A 64 -7.29 4.27 -10.14
CA GLU A 64 -6.88 5.64 -9.89
C GLU A 64 -5.36 5.79 -9.93
N ASN A 65 -4.88 6.93 -10.45
CA ASN A 65 -3.46 7.27 -10.57
C ASN A 65 -2.62 6.17 -11.25
N SER A 66 -3.21 5.45 -12.20
CA SER A 66 -2.56 4.37 -12.93
C SER A 66 -2.31 4.72 -14.39
N GLY A 67 -1.22 4.20 -14.95
CA GLY A 67 -0.96 4.15 -16.38
C GLY A 67 -1.16 2.74 -16.91
N SER A 68 -0.54 2.41 -18.04
CA SER A 68 -0.38 1.02 -18.47
C SER A 68 0.96 0.84 -19.16
N LEU A 69 1.60 -0.30 -18.89
CA LEU A 69 2.85 -0.72 -19.54
C LEU A 69 2.62 -1.72 -20.68
N SER A 70 1.36 -1.99 -21.04
CA SER A 70 1.01 -2.93 -22.11
C SER A 70 1.47 -2.42 -23.48
N SER A 71 2.04 -3.31 -24.28
CA SER A 71 2.45 -3.03 -25.66
C SER A 71 1.24 -3.00 -26.61
N PRO A 72 1.36 -2.39 -27.80
CA PRO A 72 0.31 -2.47 -28.81
C PRO A 72 -0.04 -3.92 -29.16
N GLY A 73 -1.33 -4.27 -29.01
CA GLY A 73 -1.84 -5.62 -29.23
C GLY A 73 -1.98 -6.46 -27.97
N GLU A 74 -1.38 -6.04 -26.85
CA GLU A 74 -1.58 -6.69 -25.54
C GLU A 74 -2.83 -6.15 -24.83
N PRO A 75 -3.44 -6.94 -23.93
CA PRO A 75 -4.50 -6.45 -23.06
C PRO A 75 -4.04 -5.25 -22.23
N PHE A 76 -4.89 -4.23 -22.15
CA PHE A 76 -4.64 -3.10 -21.26
C PHE A 76 -4.69 -3.57 -19.80
N LEU A 77 -3.60 -3.31 -19.06
CA LEU A 77 -3.51 -3.60 -17.63
C LEU A 77 -3.06 -2.34 -16.88
N PRO A 78 -3.85 -1.82 -15.91
CA PRO A 78 -3.44 -0.66 -15.13
C PRO A 78 -2.18 -0.98 -14.32
N SER A 79 -1.22 -0.06 -14.32
CA SER A 79 0.10 -0.22 -13.69
C SER A 79 0.48 1.02 -12.88
N THR A 80 1.20 0.82 -11.78
CA THR A 80 1.73 1.88 -10.90
C THR A 80 3.09 1.47 -10.31
N SER A 81 3.87 2.45 -9.83
CA SER A 81 5.26 2.30 -9.40
C SER A 81 5.62 3.24 -8.26
#